data_AF-A0A2P6SBJ1-F1
#
_entry.id   AF-A0A2P6SBJ1-F1
#
_cell.length_a   1.000
_cell.length_b   1.000
_cell.length_c   1.000
_cell.angle_alpha   90.00
_cell.angle_beta   90.00
_cell.angle_gamma   90.00
#
_symmetry.space_group_name_H-M   'P 1'
#
loop_
_entity.id
_entity.type
_entity.pdbx_description
1 polymer ?
#
loop_
_entity_poly.entity_id
_entity_poly.type
_entity_poly.pdbx_seq_one_letter_code
_entity_poly.pdbx_strand_id
1 'polypeptide(L)'
;MEEFEKKLTIRDDGDGDGDGDAVMEAEEEEAKKVSTVELLREFLGIQQRRAEAYTKLRTGFAHYMESSSSSSAESAYQKLCGDVTQEFNDCSRQVLHMESLFLGPDYGRLDLAHLLRAVQTHEKQKLNLTATLQLLKKAGRPSERLVSHENCRFEKPMEHQCVHLHEITEAAGTEEAEANAQYDNDLKEAIRGVQDSVTAINEHLEEVRYEIAALESD
;
A
#
# COMPACT_ATOMS: atom_id res chain seq x y z
N MET A 1 -57.37 7.67 -66.13
CA MET A 1 -57.79 6.24 -66.18
C MET A 1 -56.64 5.51 -66.83
N GLU A 2 -55.68 5.15 -65.99
CA GLU A 2 -55.55 3.79 -65.41
C GLU A 2 -54.72 2.94 -66.40
N GLU A 3 -53.42 2.80 -66.17
CA GLU A 3 -52.83 1.65 -65.43
C GLU A 3 -53.33 0.32 -65.98
N PHE A 4 -52.43 -0.53 -66.49
CA PHE A 4 -52.40 -1.97 -66.19
C PHE A 4 -51.19 -2.64 -66.88
N GLU A 5 -50.14 -2.80 -66.06
CA GLU A 5 -49.24 -3.96 -66.00
C GLU A 5 -48.50 -4.46 -67.25
N LYS A 6 -47.17 -4.26 -67.27
CA LYS A 6 -46.25 -5.42 -67.20
C LYS A 6 -44.77 -5.06 -67.03
N LYS A 7 -44.22 -5.67 -65.97
CA LYS A 7 -42.84 -6.18 -65.82
C LYS A 7 -41.72 -5.15 -65.66
N LEU A 8 -41.52 -4.76 -64.40
CA LEU A 8 -40.18 -4.58 -63.84
C LEU A 8 -40.00 -5.64 -62.75
N THR A 9 -39.16 -6.62 -63.04
CA THR A 9 -38.58 -7.55 -62.06
C THR A 9 -37.62 -6.76 -61.18
N ILE A 10 -38.07 -6.36 -59.99
CA ILE A 10 -37.20 -5.93 -58.91
C ILE A 10 -36.58 -7.20 -58.34
N ARG A 11 -35.26 -7.34 -58.48
CA ARG A 11 -34.48 -8.30 -57.70
C ARG A 11 -34.46 -7.76 -56.27
N ASP A 12 -35.03 -8.55 -55.37
CA ASP A 12 -34.81 -8.43 -53.95
C ASP A 12 -33.40 -9.01 -53.69
N ASP A 13 -32.38 -8.18 -53.89
CA ASP A 13 -31.03 -8.45 -53.39
C ASP A 13 -30.96 -7.85 -51.98
N GLY A 14 -31.70 -8.47 -51.06
CA GLY A 14 -31.65 -8.21 -49.63
C GLY A 14 -31.03 -9.42 -48.94
N ASP A 15 -29.72 -9.60 -49.06
CA ASP A 15 -29.01 -10.56 -48.23
C ASP A 15 -27.52 -10.20 -48.07
N GLY A 16 -27.09 -10.11 -46.81
CA GLY A 16 -25.68 -10.15 -46.43
C GLY A 16 -24.99 -8.81 -46.18
N ASP A 17 -25.27 -8.16 -45.05
CA ASP A 17 -24.30 -7.22 -44.42
C ASP A 17 -24.55 -7.02 -42.91
N GLY A 18 -25.00 -8.08 -42.21
CA GLY A 18 -25.25 -8.06 -40.76
C GLY A 18 -24.25 -8.87 -39.91
N ASP A 19 -23.34 -9.62 -40.55
CA ASP A 19 -22.45 -10.59 -39.88
C ASP A 19 -21.05 -10.01 -39.59
N GLY A 20 -20.58 -9.06 -40.41
CA GLY A 20 -19.25 -8.46 -40.26
C GLY A 20 -19.10 -7.53 -39.05
N ASP A 21 -20.17 -6.86 -38.63
CA ASP A 21 -20.19 -5.94 -37.48
C ASP A 21 -20.15 -6.71 -36.16
N ALA A 22 -20.95 -7.78 -36.05
CA ALA A 22 -21.01 -8.64 -34.87
C ALA A 22 -19.71 -9.45 -34.63
N VAL A 23 -19.04 -9.88 -35.70
CA VAL A 23 -17.74 -10.58 -35.60
C VAL A 23 -16.64 -9.61 -35.14
N MET A 24 -16.65 -8.37 -35.63
CA MET A 24 -15.68 -7.34 -35.22
C MET A 24 -15.86 -6.92 -33.76
N GLU A 25 -17.11 -6.78 -33.28
CA GLU A 25 -17.40 -6.50 -31.88
C GLU A 25 -16.94 -7.64 -30.94
N ALA A 26 -17.11 -8.90 -31.35
CA ALA A 26 -16.66 -10.04 -30.55
C ALA A 26 -15.13 -10.15 -30.44
N GLU A 27 -14.40 -9.86 -31.53
CA GLU A 27 -12.93 -9.83 -31.50
C GLU A 27 -12.37 -8.69 -30.64
N GLU A 28 -13.04 -7.53 -30.63
CA GLU A 28 -12.65 -6.39 -29.80
C GLU A 28 -12.89 -6.66 -28.31
N GLU A 29 -14.00 -7.30 -27.95
CA GLU A 29 -14.30 -7.70 -26.57
C GLU A 29 -13.31 -8.76 -26.05
N GLU A 30 -12.96 -9.76 -26.85
CA GLU A 30 -11.93 -10.74 -26.46
C GLU A 30 -10.56 -10.09 -26.27
N ALA A 31 -10.17 -9.16 -27.14
CA ALA A 31 -8.92 -8.41 -26.97
C ALA A 31 -8.91 -7.59 -25.67
N LYS A 32 -10.05 -6.96 -25.31
CA LYS A 32 -10.20 -6.22 -24.05
C LYS A 32 -10.12 -7.12 -22.82
N LYS A 33 -10.71 -8.32 -22.86
CA LYS A 33 -10.60 -9.30 -21.78
C LYS A 33 -9.13 -9.69 -21.55
N VAL A 34 -8.42 -10.07 -22.61
CA VAL A 34 -7.00 -10.44 -22.54
C VAL A 34 -6.17 -9.31 -21.95
N SER A 35 -6.35 -8.09 -22.45
CA SER A 35 -5.64 -6.90 -21.95
C SER A 35 -5.97 -6.60 -20.47
N THR A 36 -7.23 -6.81 -20.05
CA THR A 36 -7.65 -6.66 -18.65
C THR A 36 -6.92 -7.66 -17.75
N VAL A 37 -6.84 -8.93 -18.17
CA VAL A 37 -6.12 -9.99 -17.44
C VAL A 37 -4.62 -9.65 -17.31
N GLU A 38 -4.00 -9.13 -18.38
CA GLU A 38 -2.61 -8.69 -18.35
C GLU A 38 -2.37 -7.58 -17.33
N LEU A 39 -3.23 -6.54 -17.31
CA LEU A 39 -3.14 -5.44 -16.34
C LEU A 39 -3.32 -5.93 -14.89
N LEU A 40 -4.25 -6.86 -14.65
CA LEU A 40 -4.46 -7.42 -13.31
C LEU A 40 -3.27 -8.27 -12.85
N ARG A 41 -2.62 -9.01 -13.76
CA ARG A 41 -1.37 -9.73 -13.46
C ARG A 41 -0.22 -8.77 -13.16
N GLU A 42 -0.11 -7.69 -13.92
CA GLU A 42 0.88 -6.63 -13.64
C GLU A 42 0.64 -6.02 -12.25
N PHE A 43 -0.62 -5.74 -11.91
CA PHE A 43 -1.02 -5.26 -10.59
C PHE A 43 -0.57 -6.21 -9.47
N LEU A 44 -0.81 -7.53 -9.60
CA LEU A 44 -0.33 -8.52 -8.64
C LEU A 44 1.19 -8.51 -8.50
N GLY A 45 1.92 -8.35 -9.62
CA GLY A 45 3.37 -8.20 -9.63
C GLY A 45 3.85 -6.96 -8.87
N ILE A 46 3.14 -5.84 -8.98
CA ILE A 46 3.44 -4.62 -8.20
C ILE A 46 3.24 -4.86 -6.70
N GLN A 47 2.19 -5.56 -6.31
CA GLN A 47 1.93 -5.85 -4.89
C GLN A 47 2.97 -6.79 -4.29
N GLN A 48 3.48 -7.73 -5.09
CA GLN A 48 4.63 -8.55 -4.71
C GLN A 48 5.88 -7.69 -4.44
N ARG A 49 6.22 -6.74 -5.33
CA ARG A 49 7.34 -5.81 -5.12
C ARG A 49 7.16 -4.97 -3.85
N ARG A 50 5.94 -4.51 -3.56
CA ARG A 50 5.63 -3.81 -2.31
C ARG A 50 5.86 -4.69 -1.08
N ALA A 51 5.41 -5.94 -1.11
CA ALA A 51 5.62 -6.89 0.00
C ALA A 51 7.11 -7.13 0.27
N GLU A 52 7.93 -7.20 -0.79
CA GLU A 52 9.38 -7.29 -0.70
C GLU A 52 9.99 -6.01 -0.11
N ALA A 53 9.53 -4.84 -0.53
CA ALA A 53 9.96 -3.55 0.02
C ALA A 53 9.67 -3.44 1.53
N TYR A 54 8.48 -3.86 1.99
CA TYR A 54 8.17 -3.94 3.44
C TYR A 54 9.08 -4.92 4.18
N THR A 55 9.38 -6.07 3.58
CA THR A 55 10.27 -7.08 4.17
C THR A 55 11.69 -6.53 4.31
N LYS A 56 12.18 -5.83 3.28
CA LYS A 56 13.48 -5.16 3.27
C LYS A 56 13.54 -4.08 4.34
N LEU A 57 12.50 -3.23 4.44
CA LEU A 57 12.39 -2.19 5.45
C LEU A 57 12.39 -2.76 6.87
N ARG A 58 11.58 -3.80 7.13
CA ARG A 58 11.51 -4.47 8.43
C ARG A 58 12.86 -5.04 8.85
N THR A 59 13.53 -5.75 7.93
CA THR A 59 14.82 -6.40 8.19
C THR A 59 15.91 -5.36 8.44
N GLY A 60 15.95 -4.31 7.62
CA GLY A 60 16.90 -3.22 7.81
C GLY A 60 16.67 -2.43 9.10
N PHE A 61 15.42 -2.26 9.53
CA PHE A 61 15.11 -1.63 10.82
C PHE A 61 15.59 -2.49 12.00
N ALA A 62 15.40 -3.82 11.94
CA ALA A 62 15.90 -4.71 12.97
C ALA A 62 17.44 -4.61 13.10
N HIS A 63 18.15 -4.68 11.97
CA HIS A 63 19.61 -4.51 11.95
C HIS A 63 20.05 -3.12 12.46
N TYR A 64 19.31 -2.07 12.11
CA TYR A 64 19.53 -0.72 12.61
C TYR A 64 19.41 -0.64 14.14
N MET A 65 18.38 -1.24 14.73
CA MET A 65 18.18 -1.27 16.18
C MET A 65 19.32 -2.01 16.90
N GLU A 66 19.78 -3.15 16.35
CA GLU A 66 20.90 -3.94 16.89
C GLU A 66 22.25 -3.21 16.81
N SER A 67 22.47 -2.41 15.76
CA SER A 67 23.73 -1.72 15.46
C SER A 67 23.73 -0.22 15.82
N SER A 68 22.72 0.22 16.57
CA SER A 68 22.36 1.63 16.80
C SER A 68 23.42 2.47 17.54
N SER A 69 24.42 1.84 18.15
CA SER A 69 25.55 2.53 18.79
C SER A 69 26.62 3.04 17.80
N SER A 70 26.48 2.77 16.50
CA SER A 70 27.45 3.16 15.47
C SER A 70 26.88 4.19 14.49
N SER A 71 27.62 5.27 14.23
CA SER A 71 27.22 6.32 13.26
C SER A 71 27.04 5.77 11.83
N SER A 72 27.74 4.69 11.48
CA SER A 72 27.60 3.99 10.20
C SER A 72 26.24 3.31 10.02
N ALA A 73 25.61 2.82 11.10
CA ALA A 73 24.31 2.15 11.02
C ALA A 73 23.17 3.13 10.73
N GLU A 74 23.20 4.35 11.29
CA GLU A 74 22.21 5.39 11.00
C GLU A 74 22.23 5.78 9.52
N SER A 75 23.43 6.02 8.95
CA SER A 75 23.57 6.38 7.54
C SER A 75 23.12 5.26 6.59
N ALA A 76 23.49 4.01 6.90
CA ALA A 76 23.05 2.85 6.12
C ALA A 76 21.52 2.69 6.14
N TYR A 77 20.90 2.88 7.30
CA TYR A 77 19.45 2.81 7.45
C TYR A 77 18.74 3.96 6.73
N GLN A 78 19.26 5.18 6.82
CA GLN A 78 18.73 6.33 6.10
C GLN A 78 18.75 6.12 4.58
N LYS A 79 19.84 5.56 4.04
CA LYS A 79 19.92 5.20 2.62
C LYS A 79 18.86 4.15 2.27
N LEU A 80 18.71 3.11 3.10
CA LEU A 80 17.70 2.07 2.89
C LEU A 80 16.29 2.66 2.84
N CYS A 81 15.96 3.58 3.76
CA CYS A 81 14.66 4.27 3.76
C CYS A 81 14.45 5.01 2.44
N GLY A 82 15.47 5.71 1.92
CA GLY A 82 15.41 6.37 0.61
C GLY A 82 15.11 5.38 -0.53
N ASP A 83 15.87 4.27 -0.60
CA ASP A 83 15.70 3.24 -1.63
C ASP A 83 14.27 2.64 -1.57
N VAL A 84 13.77 2.33 -0.37
CA VAL A 84 12.44 1.74 -0.17
C VAL A 84 11.32 2.75 -0.46
N THR A 85 11.48 4.01 -0.06
CA THR A 85 10.52 5.06 -0.37
C THR A 85 10.40 5.26 -1.88
N GLN A 86 11.51 5.19 -2.62
CA GLN A 86 11.47 5.24 -4.07
C GLN A 86 10.67 4.06 -4.65
N GLU A 87 10.94 2.83 -4.19
CA GLU A 87 10.21 1.64 -4.62
C GLU A 87 8.69 1.75 -4.37
N PHE A 88 8.28 2.24 -3.19
CA PHE A 88 6.87 2.47 -2.88
C PHE A 88 6.24 3.51 -3.81
N ASN A 89 6.94 4.62 -4.09
CA ASN A 89 6.45 5.64 -5.01
C ASN A 89 6.28 5.10 -6.43
N ASP A 90 7.25 4.33 -6.92
CA ASP A 90 7.22 3.73 -8.24
C ASP A 90 6.04 2.76 -8.38
N CYS A 91 5.82 1.91 -7.37
CA CYS A 91 4.64 1.05 -7.28
C CYS A 91 3.34 1.86 -7.28
N SER A 92 3.25 2.92 -6.46
CA SER A 92 2.04 3.77 -6.39
C SER A 92 1.72 4.43 -7.73
N ARG A 93 2.73 4.94 -8.45
CA ARG A 93 2.53 5.55 -9.77
C ARG A 93 1.99 4.54 -10.79
N GLN A 94 2.53 3.33 -10.81
CA GLN A 94 2.07 2.28 -11.73
C GLN A 94 0.60 1.90 -11.46
N VAL A 95 0.21 1.72 -10.19
CA VAL A 95 -1.18 1.41 -9.86
C VAL A 95 -2.13 2.57 -10.17
N LEU A 96 -1.73 3.82 -9.93
CA LEU A 96 -2.55 4.99 -10.30
C LEU A 96 -2.74 5.08 -11.82
N HIS A 97 -1.72 4.70 -12.59
CA HIS A 97 -1.85 4.61 -14.04
C HIS A 97 -2.86 3.51 -14.43
N MET A 98 -2.75 2.30 -13.87
CA MET A 98 -3.73 1.23 -14.11
C MET A 98 -5.15 1.63 -13.72
N GLU A 99 -5.31 2.29 -12.57
CA GLU A 99 -6.61 2.82 -12.14
C GLU A 99 -7.18 3.77 -13.20
N SER A 100 -6.36 4.66 -13.77
CA SER A 100 -6.81 5.56 -14.83
C SER A 100 -7.19 4.84 -16.13
N LEU A 101 -6.55 3.72 -16.45
CA LEU A 101 -6.91 2.88 -17.60
C LEU A 101 -8.29 2.27 -17.39
N PHE A 102 -8.55 1.67 -16.22
CA PHE A 102 -9.85 1.07 -15.89
C PHE A 102 -11.00 2.09 -15.80
N LEU A 103 -10.71 3.34 -15.41
CA LEU A 103 -11.68 4.43 -15.46
C LEU A 103 -11.94 4.94 -16.88
N GLY A 104 -11.01 4.70 -17.81
CA GLY A 104 -11.12 5.13 -19.20
C GLY A 104 -12.22 4.39 -19.97
N PRO A 105 -12.74 4.99 -21.05
CA PRO A 105 -13.81 4.39 -21.86
C PRO A 105 -13.37 3.10 -22.56
N ASP A 106 -12.06 2.91 -22.77
CA ASP A 106 -11.50 1.73 -23.44
C ASP A 106 -11.74 0.44 -22.64
N TYR A 107 -11.80 0.54 -21.30
CA TYR A 107 -12.08 -0.58 -20.40
C TYR A 107 -13.44 -0.43 -19.72
N GLY A 108 -13.76 0.75 -19.18
CA GLY A 108 -15.01 0.99 -18.45
C GLY A 108 -15.19 0.17 -17.17
N ARG A 109 -14.12 -0.43 -16.63
CA ARG A 109 -14.13 -1.31 -15.45
C ARG A 109 -14.01 -0.53 -14.15
N LEU A 110 -15.06 0.21 -13.82
CA LEU A 110 -15.13 1.04 -12.59
C LEU A 110 -14.94 0.21 -11.32
N ASP A 111 -15.42 -1.03 -11.31
CA ASP A 111 -15.24 -1.99 -10.24
C ASP A 111 -13.76 -2.28 -9.96
N LEU A 112 -12.98 -2.56 -11.01
CA LEU A 112 -11.53 -2.78 -10.90
C LEU A 112 -10.78 -1.52 -10.48
N ALA A 113 -11.17 -0.35 -11.00
CA ALA A 113 -10.60 0.92 -10.57
C ALA A 113 -10.81 1.15 -9.06
N HIS A 114 -12.03 0.89 -8.55
CA HIS A 114 -12.32 1.00 -7.13
C HIS A 114 -11.55 -0.01 -6.28
N LEU A 115 -11.38 -1.24 -6.77
CA LEU A 115 -10.59 -2.28 -6.10
C LEU A 115 -9.12 -1.85 -5.97
N LEU A 116 -8.51 -1.35 -7.05
CA LEU A 116 -7.14 -0.82 -7.03
C LEU A 116 -7.00 0.36 -6.07
N ARG A 117 -7.99 1.26 -6.04
CA ARG A 117 -8.02 2.41 -5.13
C ARG A 117 -8.13 1.98 -3.66
N ALA A 118 -8.92 0.95 -3.35
CA ALA A 118 -9.04 0.40 -2.01
C ALA A 118 -7.68 -0.15 -1.54
N VAL A 119 -7.00 -0.93 -2.39
CA VAL A 119 -5.64 -1.41 -2.10
C VAL A 119 -4.66 -0.26 -1.88
N GLN A 120 -4.68 0.80 -2.70
CA GLN A 120 -3.84 2.00 -2.47
C GLN A 120 -4.10 2.65 -1.12
N THR A 121 -5.36 2.69 -0.68
CA THR A 121 -5.76 3.32 0.59
C THR A 121 -5.20 2.52 1.76
N HIS A 122 -5.37 1.20 1.75
CA HIS A 122 -4.81 0.32 2.77
C HIS A 122 -3.28 0.30 2.74
N GLU A 123 -2.65 0.38 1.57
CA GLU A 123 -1.20 0.46 1.47
C GLU A 123 -0.63 1.76 2.05
N LYS A 124 -1.29 2.89 1.80
CA LYS A 124 -0.94 4.16 2.44
C LYS A 124 -1.06 4.07 3.97
N GLN A 125 -2.16 3.49 4.47
CA GLN A 125 -2.38 3.32 5.91
C GLN A 125 -1.33 2.40 6.55
N LYS A 126 -1.06 1.25 5.93
CA LYS A 126 -0.04 0.29 6.36
C LYS A 126 1.35 0.93 6.43
N LEU A 127 1.75 1.71 5.41
CA LEU A 127 3.04 2.38 5.41
C LEU A 127 3.15 3.41 6.54
N ASN A 128 2.12 4.24 6.73
CA ASN A 128 2.09 5.22 7.81
C ASN A 128 2.22 4.55 9.19
N LEU A 129 1.41 3.52 9.45
CA LEU A 129 1.46 2.80 10.73
C LEU A 129 2.80 2.05 10.91
N THR A 130 3.38 1.53 9.84
CA THR A 130 4.72 0.92 9.89
C THR A 130 5.78 1.93 10.29
N ALA A 131 5.74 3.15 9.74
CA ALA A 131 6.63 4.23 10.13
C ALA A 131 6.42 4.65 11.61
N THR A 132 5.17 4.78 12.05
CA THR A 132 4.83 5.06 13.45
C THR A 132 5.39 3.98 14.38
N LEU A 133 5.25 2.70 14.03
CA LEU A 133 5.81 1.59 14.80
C LEU A 133 7.33 1.68 14.92
N GLN A 134 8.03 2.05 13.85
CA GLN A 134 9.47 2.21 13.89
C GLN A 134 9.88 3.39 14.78
N LEU A 135 9.17 4.52 14.71
CA LEU A 135 9.42 5.67 15.58
C LEU A 135 9.18 5.34 17.06
N LEU A 136 8.08 4.66 17.38
CA LEU A 136 7.78 4.19 18.74
C LEU A 136 8.86 3.21 19.24
N LYS A 137 9.29 2.26 18.40
CA LYS A 137 10.35 1.32 18.77
C LYS A 137 11.71 1.99 18.96
N LYS A 138 12.06 2.94 18.09
CA LYS A 138 13.29 3.72 18.20
C LYS A 138 13.30 4.61 19.44
N ALA A 139 12.16 5.22 19.79
CA ALA A 139 12.03 6.04 20.99
C ALA A 139 12.09 5.20 22.27
N GLY A 140 11.68 3.93 22.23
CA GLY A 140 11.62 3.05 23.40
C GLY A 140 10.55 3.46 24.42
N ARG A 141 10.34 2.59 25.41
CA ARG A 141 9.45 2.87 26.54
C ARG A 141 9.98 4.07 27.33
N PRO A 142 9.13 5.05 27.72
CA PRO A 142 9.56 6.21 28.48
C PRO A 142 10.45 5.88 29.69
N SER A 143 10.06 4.87 30.46
CA SER A 143 10.82 4.38 31.63
C SER A 143 12.18 3.73 31.33
N GLU A 144 12.39 3.26 30.09
CA GLU A 144 13.63 2.58 29.67
C GLU A 144 14.60 3.52 28.94
N ARG A 145 14.19 4.78 28.71
CA ARG A 145 15.02 5.75 28.00
C ARG A 145 16.21 6.15 28.87
N LEU A 146 17.40 6.15 28.25
CA LEU A 146 18.60 6.63 28.91
C LEU A 146 18.43 8.10 29.29
N VAL A 147 18.67 8.38 30.56
CA VAL A 147 18.64 9.72 31.10
C VAL A 147 19.88 10.48 30.61
N SER A 148 19.69 11.57 29.86
CA SER A 148 20.81 12.40 29.43
C SER A 148 21.39 13.15 30.63
N HIS A 149 22.68 12.93 30.88
CA HIS A 149 23.47 13.68 31.86
C HIS A 149 24.27 14.83 31.23
N GLU A 150 24.01 15.20 29.97
CA GLU A 150 24.73 16.29 29.27
C GLU A 150 24.66 17.64 30.00
N ASN A 151 23.60 17.86 30.79
CA ASN A 151 23.40 19.06 31.59
C ASN A 151 23.70 18.88 33.08
N CYS A 152 24.24 17.74 33.51
CA CYS A 152 24.64 17.54 34.91
C CYS A 152 25.87 18.38 35.24
N ARG A 153 25.80 19.14 36.33
CA ARG A 153 26.91 19.96 36.82
C ARG A 153 27.75 19.16 37.80
N PHE A 154 29.07 19.23 37.65
CA PHE A 154 30.04 18.66 38.58
C PHE A 154 30.64 19.81 39.39
N GLU A 155 30.13 20.05 40.60
CA GLU A 155 30.66 21.12 41.46
C GLU A 155 31.98 20.72 42.15
N LYS A 156 32.25 19.41 42.34
CA LYS A 156 33.53 18.89 42.85
C LYS A 156 33.98 17.63 42.09
N PRO A 157 35.30 17.32 42.07
CA PRO A 157 35.79 16.05 41.54
C PRO A 157 35.16 14.89 42.35
N MET A 158 34.51 13.95 41.66
CA MET A 158 33.78 12.79 42.23
C MET A 158 32.41 13.08 42.90
N GLU A 159 31.89 14.30 42.88
CA GLU A 159 30.51 14.60 43.31
C GLU A 159 29.64 14.92 42.08
N HIS A 160 28.75 13.98 41.73
CA HIS A 160 27.74 14.15 40.70
C HIS A 160 26.41 14.53 41.37
N GLN A 161 25.94 15.77 41.16
CA GLN A 161 24.57 16.11 41.50
C GLN A 161 23.70 15.83 40.27
N CYS A 162 23.11 14.63 40.24
CA CYS A 162 22.17 14.30 39.18
C CYS A 162 20.95 15.20 39.32
N VAL A 163 20.68 16.02 38.31
CA VAL A 163 19.42 16.76 38.25
C VAL A 163 18.23 15.81 38.12
N HIS A 164 18.44 14.53 37.85
CA HIS A 164 17.39 13.51 37.74
C HIS A 164 17.19 12.68 39.02
N LEU A 165 18.05 12.85 40.04
CA LEU A 165 17.80 12.33 41.38
C LEU A 165 16.83 13.27 42.10
N HIS A 166 15.57 13.26 41.69
CA HIS A 166 14.47 13.86 42.44
C HIS A 166 13.91 12.85 43.45
N GLU A 167 13.29 13.33 44.53
CA GLU A 167 12.46 12.47 45.37
C GLU A 167 11.39 11.81 44.50
N ILE A 168 11.26 10.49 44.60
CA ILE A 168 10.20 9.75 43.93
C ILE A 168 8.89 10.16 44.62
N THR A 169 8.18 11.10 44.01
CA THR A 169 6.85 11.52 44.46
C THR A 169 5.79 10.64 43.79
N GLU A 170 4.65 10.43 44.46
CA GLU A 170 3.50 9.75 43.85
C GLU A 170 3.08 10.40 42.52
N ALA A 171 3.15 11.73 42.43
CA ALA A 171 2.81 12.47 41.22
C ALA A 171 3.73 12.11 40.04
N ALA A 172 5.06 12.12 40.26
CA ALA A 172 6.03 11.76 39.23
C ALA A 172 5.91 10.27 38.82
N GLY A 173 5.67 9.38 39.79
CA GLY A 173 5.45 7.96 39.50
C GLY A 173 4.15 7.69 38.73
N THR A 174 3.09 8.47 38.99
CA THR A 174 1.82 8.37 38.26
C THR A 174 1.97 8.86 36.82
N GLU A 175 2.63 9.99 36.60
CA GLU A 175 2.91 10.54 35.27
C GLU A 175 3.72 9.56 34.41
N GLU A 176 4.77 8.94 34.98
CA GLU A 176 5.56 7.94 34.28
C GLU A 176 4.75 6.68 33.93
N ALA A 177 3.91 6.22 34.85
CA ALA A 177 3.01 5.09 34.61
C ALA A 177 2.01 5.37 33.49
N GLU A 178 1.41 6.57 33.47
CA GLU A 178 0.52 7.02 32.40
C GLU A 178 1.24 7.10 31.05
N ALA A 179 2.46 7.64 31.02
CA ALA A 179 3.27 7.71 29.80
C ALA A 179 3.62 6.31 29.25
N ASN A 180 3.95 5.36 30.12
CA ASN A 180 4.20 3.96 29.73
C ASN A 180 2.92 3.29 29.21
N ALA A 181 1.78 3.52 29.86
CA ALA A 181 0.50 2.98 29.43
C ALA A 181 0.08 3.53 28.05
N GLN A 182 0.30 4.83 27.80
CA GLN A 182 0.04 5.44 26.50
C GLN A 182 0.94 4.83 25.42
N TYR A 183 2.24 4.70 25.69
CA TYR A 183 3.18 4.05 24.76
C TYR A 183 2.73 2.64 24.37
N ASP A 184 2.33 1.83 25.36
CA ASP A 184 1.86 0.46 25.12
C ASP A 184 0.55 0.42 24.33
N ASN A 185 -0.33 1.41 24.53
CA ASN A 185 -1.55 1.56 23.76
C ASN A 185 -1.24 1.91 22.30
N ASP A 186 -0.47 2.98 22.07
CA ASP A 186 -0.07 3.43 20.73
C ASP A 186 0.62 2.30 19.94
N LEU A 187 1.49 1.54 20.60
CA LEU A 187 2.17 0.41 19.99
C LEU A 187 1.19 -0.70 19.59
N LYS A 188 0.22 -1.03 20.45
CA LYS A 188 -0.81 -2.05 20.17
C LYS A 188 -1.74 -1.61 19.05
N GLU A 189 -2.21 -0.37 19.07
CA GLU A 189 -3.07 0.19 18.02
C GLU A 189 -2.37 0.19 16.67
N ALA A 190 -1.11 0.61 16.63
CA ALA A 190 -0.35 0.61 15.40
C ALA A 190 -0.07 -0.82 14.87
N ILE A 191 0.19 -1.79 15.74
CA ILE A 191 0.31 -3.21 15.35
C ILE A 191 -1.01 -3.72 14.76
N ARG A 192 -2.13 -3.46 15.46
CA ARG A 192 -3.46 -3.89 15.02
C ARG A 192 -3.80 -3.27 13.66
N GLY A 193 -3.62 -1.97 13.50
CA GLY A 193 -3.93 -1.30 12.24
C GLY A 193 -3.07 -1.78 11.06
N VAL A 194 -1.81 -2.18 11.30
CA VAL A 194 -0.99 -2.84 10.25
C VAL A 194 -1.59 -4.19 9.87
N GLN A 195 -2.00 -5.01 10.85
CA GLN A 195 -2.63 -6.31 10.60
C GLN A 195 -3.96 -6.17 9.84
N ASP A 196 -4.78 -5.21 10.22
CA ASP A 196 -6.07 -4.94 9.58
C ASP A 196 -5.85 -4.51 8.13
N SER A 197 -4.88 -3.61 7.89
CA SER A 197 -4.52 -3.18 6.53
C SER A 197 -4.00 -4.34 5.68
N VAL A 198 -3.17 -5.21 6.23
CA VAL A 198 -2.66 -6.41 5.52
C VAL A 198 -3.79 -7.37 5.18
N THR A 199 -4.74 -7.58 6.09
CA THR A 199 -5.89 -8.44 5.86
C THR A 199 -6.75 -7.90 4.72
N ALA A 200 -7.13 -6.62 4.78
CA ALA A 200 -7.92 -5.96 3.74
C ALA A 200 -7.21 -5.97 2.37
N ILE A 201 -5.89 -5.73 2.33
CA ILE A 201 -5.13 -5.85 1.08
C ILE A 201 -5.26 -7.26 0.52
N ASN A 202 -5.01 -8.29 1.33
CA ASN A 202 -5.04 -9.68 0.86
C ASN A 202 -6.44 -10.10 0.36
N GLU A 203 -7.50 -9.64 1.02
CA GLU A 203 -8.88 -9.86 0.56
C GLU A 203 -9.10 -9.28 -0.83
N HIS A 204 -8.70 -8.04 -1.07
CA HIS A 204 -8.78 -7.41 -2.39
C HIS A 204 -7.87 -8.07 -3.44
N LEU A 205 -6.69 -8.56 -3.05
CA LEU A 205 -5.84 -9.32 -3.98
C LEU A 205 -6.46 -10.67 -4.36
N GLU A 206 -7.25 -11.26 -3.48
CA GLU A 206 -8.01 -12.47 -3.79
C GLU A 206 -9.17 -12.17 -4.74
N GLU A 207 -9.88 -11.04 -4.57
CA GLU A 207 -10.87 -10.56 -5.54
C GLU A 207 -10.26 -10.40 -6.94
N VAL A 208 -9.06 -9.82 -7.05
CA VAL A 208 -8.34 -9.72 -8.33
C VAL A 208 -8.05 -11.11 -8.92
N ARG A 209 -7.66 -12.09 -8.10
CA ARG A 209 -7.39 -13.45 -8.58
C ARG A 209 -8.65 -14.15 -9.07
N TYR A 210 -9.78 -13.94 -8.38
CA TYR A 210 -11.06 -14.45 -8.84
C TYR A 210 -11.49 -13.83 -10.17
N GLU A 211 -11.31 -12.51 -10.33
CA GLU A 211 -11.62 -11.84 -11.59
C GLU A 211 -10.78 -12.39 -12.75
N ILE A 212 -9.47 -12.55 -12.54
CA ILE A 212 -8.59 -13.17 -13.56
C ILE A 212 -9.13 -14.55 -13.94
N ALA A 213 -9.46 -15.38 -12.96
CA ALA A 213 -9.97 -16.73 -13.22
C ALA A 213 -11.30 -16.73 -13.98
N ALA A 214 -12.20 -15.78 -13.69
CA ALA A 214 -13.47 -15.64 -14.38
C ALA A 214 -13.26 -15.23 -15.85
N LEU A 215 -12.45 -14.20 -16.10
CA LEU A 215 -12.16 -13.71 -17.45
C LEU A 215 -11.41 -14.74 -18.32
N GLU A 216 -10.67 -15.68 -17.73
CA GLU A 216 -10.00 -16.76 -18.45
C GLU A 216 -10.88 -17.99 -18.69
N SER A 217 -12.03 -18.07 -18.00
CA SER A 217 -12.98 -19.18 -18.14
C SER A 217 -14.15 -18.89 -19.08
N ASP A 218 -14.35 -17.61 -19.43
CA ASP A 218 -15.38 -17.10 -20.35
C ASP A 218 -14.89 -17.04 -21.79
#